data_AF-A0A174TGW5-F1
#
_entry.id   AF-A0A174TGW5-F1
#
_cell.length_a   1.000
_cell.length_b   1.000
_cell.length_c   1.000
_cell.angle_alpha   90.00
_cell.angle_beta   90.00
_cell.angle_gamma   90.00
#
_symmetry.space_group_name_H-M   'P 1'
#
loop_
_entity.id
_entity.type
_entity.pdbx_description
1 polymer ?
#
loop_
_entity_poly.entity_id
_entity_poly.type
_entity_poly.pdbx_seq_one_letter_code
_entity_poly.pdbx_strand_id
1 'polypeptide(L)'
;MAGTESTEAKILSFTFDKSVEANAVVFSEPIVNEEDGTIVFEVLKDVTTDDLKKLVPTIEVSAKATVTPASGATVDFSSNKAIFTVVAEDGSSKIYTASISGRAFVVSYDFEEWDPVTHKPMLGNEETFTTPTGWCTSNYGIVEMGMFKPMLGVSGWLVTEESEGHNGKSALLRTINSKGGVGGLIPTITTGSLFLGTWSTNAGNTLNSTKFGNQFNNSLGRPVAVKGWYKYESGKDFYTCESDATDKATIDVSKGEYADQYSIKVSLYTTEEYDETGFSDYLTGESGDNNFYTSSRVVAKGGVEGGSTDGQWKEFTITLDYGDAEFDINQKYRFAIVCSSSKEGDKFWGAPESKLWVDDIEVIYKK
;
A
#
# COMPACT_ATOMS: atom_id res chain seq x y z
N MET A 1 49.76 -7.73 38.32
CA MET A 1 49.59 -8.02 36.89
C MET A 1 48.49 -7.09 36.41
N ALA A 2 48.79 -6.17 35.49
CA ALA A 2 47.78 -5.27 34.93
C ALA A 2 46.94 -6.09 33.93
N GLY A 3 45.64 -6.18 34.19
CA GLY A 3 44.70 -6.98 33.40
C GLY A 3 44.59 -6.44 31.98
N THR A 4 44.88 -7.31 31.01
CA THR A 4 44.64 -7.07 29.58
C THR A 4 43.24 -7.54 29.16
N GLU A 5 42.41 -7.87 30.13
CA GLU A 5 41.06 -8.38 29.93
C GLU A 5 40.16 -7.22 29.46
N SER A 6 39.34 -7.49 28.45
CA SER A 6 38.36 -6.53 27.95
C SER A 6 37.32 -6.21 29.03
N THR A 7 37.00 -4.93 29.19
CA THR A 7 35.94 -4.42 30.08
C THR A 7 34.63 -4.16 29.34
N GLU A 8 34.55 -4.47 28.04
CA GLU A 8 33.38 -4.16 27.23
C GLU A 8 32.30 -5.23 27.38
N ALA A 9 31.14 -4.85 27.91
CA ALA A 9 29.93 -5.66 28.02
C ALA A 9 28.78 -5.05 27.19
N LYS A 10 28.87 -5.16 25.87
CA LYS A 10 27.94 -4.52 24.92
C LYS A 10 27.13 -5.53 24.11
N ILE A 11 25.90 -5.19 23.77
CA ILE A 11 25.16 -5.85 22.70
C ILE A 11 25.39 -5.04 21.42
N LEU A 12 26.07 -5.62 20.44
CA LEU A 12 26.40 -4.97 19.18
C LEU A 12 25.27 -5.09 18.17
N SER A 13 24.55 -6.22 18.18
CA SER A 13 23.34 -6.43 17.39
C SER A 13 22.37 -7.35 18.11
N PHE A 14 21.08 -7.13 17.88
CA PHE A 14 20.00 -7.95 18.40
C PHE A 14 18.93 -8.05 17.31
N THR A 15 18.73 -9.24 16.75
CA THR A 15 17.81 -9.46 15.63
C THR A 15 16.96 -10.70 15.85
N PHE A 16 15.90 -10.83 15.05
CA PHE A 16 15.07 -12.03 15.00
C PHE A 16 15.02 -12.53 13.55
N ASP A 17 15.71 -13.63 13.27
CA ASP A 17 15.68 -14.26 11.94
C ASP A 17 14.26 -14.73 11.60
N LYS A 18 13.66 -14.13 10.56
CA LYS A 18 12.30 -14.42 10.11
C LYS A 18 12.13 -15.81 9.49
N SER A 19 13.22 -16.47 9.08
CA SER A 19 13.17 -17.85 8.60
C SER A 19 12.90 -18.84 9.74
N VAL A 20 13.12 -18.43 11.00
CA VAL A 20 12.72 -19.20 12.18
C VAL A 20 11.25 -18.95 12.46
N GLU A 21 10.42 -20.00 12.35
CA GLU A 21 8.96 -19.93 12.53
C GLU A 21 8.54 -19.17 13.80
N ALA A 22 9.23 -19.40 14.93
CA ALA A 22 8.93 -18.75 16.20
C ALA A 22 9.13 -17.22 16.17
N ASN A 23 9.96 -16.70 15.27
CA ASN A 23 10.27 -15.29 15.13
C ASN A 23 9.37 -14.56 14.12
N ALA A 24 8.52 -15.29 13.38
CA ALA A 24 7.61 -14.73 12.38
C ALA A 24 6.63 -13.70 13.00
N VAL A 25 6.34 -13.85 14.30
CA VAL A 25 5.45 -12.95 15.05
C VAL A 25 6.07 -11.62 15.43
N VAL A 26 7.39 -11.48 15.34
CA VAL A 26 8.06 -10.18 15.53
C VAL A 26 7.71 -9.31 14.32
N PHE A 27 7.42 -8.04 14.53
CA PHE A 27 6.98 -7.14 13.45
C PHE A 27 8.08 -6.15 13.03
N SER A 28 8.78 -5.55 13.98
CA SER A 28 9.85 -4.59 13.69
C SER A 28 11.24 -5.19 13.92
N GLU A 29 12.23 -4.65 13.22
CA GLU A 29 13.62 -4.85 13.61
C GLU A 29 13.85 -4.28 15.03
N PRO A 30 14.54 -5.01 15.92
CA PRO A 30 14.83 -4.51 17.25
C PRO A 30 15.80 -3.33 17.24
N ILE A 31 15.51 -2.31 18.06
CA ILE A 31 16.38 -1.15 18.24
C ILE A 31 17.12 -1.30 19.56
N VAL A 32 18.44 -1.37 19.49
CA VAL A 32 19.33 -1.43 20.66
C VAL A 32 19.71 -0.01 21.07
N ASN A 33 19.37 0.37 22.29
CA ASN A 33 19.91 1.56 22.95
C ASN A 33 20.98 1.11 23.95
N GLU A 34 22.23 1.25 23.53
CA GLU A 34 23.39 0.89 24.31
C GLU A 34 23.47 1.70 25.60
N GLU A 35 23.27 3.02 25.57
CA GLU A 35 23.42 3.88 26.76
C GLU A 35 22.47 3.47 27.88
N ASP A 36 21.19 3.25 27.54
CA ASP A 36 20.15 2.89 28.50
C ASP A 36 20.09 1.38 28.80
N GLY A 37 20.81 0.55 28.05
CA GLY A 37 20.68 -0.91 28.16
C GLY A 37 19.26 -1.38 27.83
N THR A 38 18.64 -0.83 26.80
CA THR A 38 17.29 -1.21 26.39
C THR A 38 17.25 -1.71 24.96
N ILE A 39 16.35 -2.64 24.69
CA ILE A 39 16.07 -3.15 23.36
C ILE A 39 14.56 -3.10 23.17
N VAL A 40 14.11 -2.47 22.10
CA VAL A 40 12.66 -2.33 21.83
C VAL A 40 12.31 -2.89 20.47
N PHE A 41 11.20 -3.62 20.40
CA PHE A 41 10.65 -4.16 19.17
C PHE A 41 9.13 -4.30 19.27
N GLU A 42 8.47 -4.38 18.13
CA GLU A 42 7.03 -4.61 18.02
C GLU A 42 6.75 -6.04 17.57
N VAL A 43 5.55 -6.53 17.89
CA VAL A 43 5.06 -7.86 17.47
C VAL A 43 3.73 -7.72 16.74
N LEU A 44 3.33 -8.75 16.00
CA LEU A 44 1.99 -8.84 15.42
C LEU A 44 0.94 -8.86 16.52
N LYS A 45 -0.24 -8.30 16.25
CA LYS A 45 -1.24 -8.09 17.28
C LYS A 45 -1.84 -9.40 17.80
N ASP A 46 -2.12 -10.31 16.90
CA ASP A 46 -2.75 -11.61 17.12
C ASP A 46 -1.81 -12.63 17.78
N VAL A 47 -0.53 -12.28 17.96
CA VAL A 47 0.44 -13.13 18.69
C VAL A 47 -0.09 -13.52 20.07
N THR A 48 -0.05 -14.82 20.35
CA THR A 48 -0.50 -15.38 21.62
C THR A 48 0.61 -15.37 22.66
N THR A 49 0.24 -15.54 23.92
CA THR A 49 1.21 -15.71 25.02
C THR A 49 2.14 -16.90 24.80
N ASP A 50 1.66 -17.96 24.12
CA ASP A 50 2.46 -19.17 23.88
C ASP A 50 3.45 -19.01 22.73
N ASP A 51 3.17 -18.13 21.77
CA ASP A 51 4.13 -17.77 20.73
C ASP A 51 5.28 -16.93 21.32
N LEU A 52 4.94 -15.99 22.22
CA LEU A 52 5.93 -15.14 22.89
C LEU A 52 6.90 -15.92 23.81
N LYS A 53 6.55 -17.14 24.23
CA LYS A 53 7.43 -18.02 25.01
C LYS A 53 8.56 -18.64 24.17
N LYS A 54 8.48 -18.54 22.84
CA LYS A 54 9.28 -19.34 21.91
C LYS A 54 10.29 -18.52 21.11
N LEU A 55 10.37 -17.20 21.31
CA LEU A 55 11.21 -16.34 20.48
C LEU A 55 12.70 -16.71 20.58
N VAL A 56 13.42 -16.60 19.48
CA VAL A 56 14.83 -17.00 19.37
C VAL A 56 15.64 -15.83 18.81
N PRO A 57 16.13 -14.92 19.67
CA PRO A 57 16.93 -13.79 19.23
C PRO A 57 18.36 -14.20 18.83
N THR A 58 18.87 -13.60 17.77
CA THR A 58 20.28 -13.63 17.41
C THR A 58 20.96 -12.40 17.99
N ILE A 59 21.97 -12.64 18.82
CA ILE A 59 22.67 -11.61 19.60
C ILE A 59 24.15 -11.66 19.28
N GLU A 60 24.70 -10.51 18.93
CA GLU A 60 26.14 -10.28 18.82
C GLU A 60 26.58 -9.40 20.00
N VAL A 61 27.69 -9.77 20.64
CA VAL A 61 28.23 -9.04 21.79
C VAL A 61 29.68 -8.62 21.54
N SER A 62 30.16 -7.70 22.38
CA SER A 62 31.57 -7.28 22.39
C SER A 62 32.53 -8.48 22.46
N ALA A 63 33.73 -8.30 21.89
CA ALA A 63 34.71 -9.37 21.77
C ALA A 63 35.01 -10.01 23.14
N LYS A 64 34.97 -11.35 23.18
CA LYS A 64 35.17 -12.19 24.38
C LYS A 64 34.12 -12.02 25.49
N ALA A 65 33.11 -11.17 25.31
CA ALA A 65 31.98 -11.14 26.21
C ALA A 65 31.07 -12.35 25.99
N THR A 66 30.24 -12.62 26.98
CA THR A 66 29.19 -13.66 26.92
C THR A 66 27.85 -13.04 27.27
N VAL A 67 26.76 -13.60 26.74
CA VAL A 67 25.39 -13.13 27.02
C VAL A 67 24.53 -14.26 27.58
N THR A 68 23.70 -13.93 28.56
CA THR A 68 22.70 -14.84 29.14
C THR A 68 21.32 -14.17 29.14
N PRO A 69 20.27 -14.76 28.53
CA PRO A 69 20.28 -15.96 27.70
C PRO A 69 21.25 -15.91 26.51
N ALA A 70 21.77 -17.06 26.09
CA ALA A 70 22.70 -17.16 24.97
C ALA A 70 22.01 -16.79 23.64
N SER A 71 22.79 -16.26 22.70
CA SER A 71 22.35 -16.07 21.31
C SER A 71 21.80 -17.37 20.72
N GLY A 72 20.63 -17.33 20.08
CA GLY A 72 19.95 -18.50 19.54
C GLY A 72 19.23 -19.38 20.57
N ALA A 73 19.22 -19.01 21.85
CA ALA A 73 18.39 -19.68 22.85
C ALA A 73 16.93 -19.25 22.74
N THR A 74 16.00 -20.12 23.12
CA THR A 74 14.60 -19.76 23.32
C THR A 74 14.45 -18.85 24.52
N VAL A 75 13.77 -17.70 24.34
CA VAL A 75 13.56 -16.68 25.36
C VAL A 75 12.06 -16.37 25.50
N ASP A 76 11.60 -16.30 26.74
CA ASP A 76 10.21 -16.02 27.07
C ASP A 76 9.93 -14.52 27.20
N PHE A 77 9.13 -13.99 26.28
CA PHE A 77 8.63 -12.61 26.26
C PHE A 77 7.15 -12.51 26.62
N SER A 78 6.54 -13.54 27.22
CA SER A 78 5.11 -13.55 27.62
C SER A 78 4.75 -12.44 28.62
N SER A 79 5.73 -11.91 29.35
CA SER A 79 5.58 -10.74 30.23
C SER A 79 5.82 -9.39 29.53
N ASN A 80 5.87 -9.38 28.20
CA ASN A 80 6.28 -8.27 27.32
C ASN A 80 7.73 -7.79 27.49
N LYS A 81 8.56 -8.50 28.26
CA LYS A 81 9.99 -8.21 28.41
C LYS A 81 10.81 -9.44 28.77
N ALA A 82 12.10 -9.39 28.45
CA ALA A 82 13.11 -10.33 28.88
C ALA A 82 14.40 -9.59 29.25
N ILE A 83 15.17 -10.17 30.17
CA ILE A 83 16.42 -9.58 30.68
C ILE A 83 17.59 -10.35 30.10
N PHE A 84 18.57 -9.63 29.57
CA PHE A 84 19.85 -10.16 29.10
C PHE A 84 20.98 -9.58 29.94
N THR A 85 21.92 -10.42 30.36
CA THR A 85 23.13 -10.00 31.06
C THR A 85 24.32 -10.26 30.16
N VAL A 86 25.06 -9.22 29.80
CA VAL A 86 26.34 -9.33 29.10
C VAL A 86 27.46 -9.23 30.12
N VAL A 87 28.37 -10.19 30.11
CA VAL A 87 29.53 -10.25 31.00
C VAL A 87 30.79 -10.16 30.14
N ALA A 88 31.63 -9.16 30.41
CA ALA A 88 32.91 -8.94 29.74
C ALA A 88 33.98 -9.93 30.22
N GLU A 89 35.16 -9.91 29.59
CA GLU A 89 36.28 -10.81 29.94
C GLU A 89 36.78 -10.57 31.38
N ASP A 90 36.79 -9.32 31.84
CA ASP A 90 37.19 -8.94 33.21
C ASP A 90 36.14 -9.22 34.29
N GLY A 91 34.98 -9.76 33.90
CA GLY A 91 33.85 -10.04 34.78
C GLY A 91 32.93 -8.84 35.06
N SER A 92 33.23 -7.66 34.53
CA SER A 92 32.27 -6.55 34.53
C SER A 92 31.04 -6.93 33.71
N SER A 93 29.87 -6.39 34.07
CA SER A 93 28.61 -6.78 33.44
C SER A 93 27.69 -5.60 33.20
N LYS A 94 26.81 -5.78 32.22
CA LYS A 94 25.75 -4.84 31.86
C LYS A 94 24.46 -5.59 31.59
N ILE A 95 23.37 -5.02 32.10
CA ILE A 95 22.02 -5.57 31.95
C ILE A 95 21.33 -4.85 30.80
N TYR A 96 20.71 -5.63 29.92
CA TYR A 96 19.83 -5.17 28.86
C TYR A 96 18.42 -5.64 29.12
N THR A 97 17.44 -4.74 29.02
CA THR A 97 16.02 -5.12 29.04
C THR A 97 15.47 -5.05 27.63
N ALA A 98 15.17 -6.22 27.05
CA ALA A 98 14.45 -6.30 25.80
C ALA A 98 12.95 -6.28 26.07
N SER A 99 12.19 -5.44 25.36
CA SER A 99 10.77 -5.25 25.62
C SER A 99 9.96 -5.07 24.34
N ILE A 100 8.72 -5.57 24.39
CA ILE A 100 7.72 -5.37 23.35
C ILE A 100 7.13 -3.98 23.56
N SER A 101 7.46 -3.05 22.67
CA SER A 101 7.02 -1.64 22.77
C SER A 101 5.61 -1.41 22.22
N GLY A 102 5.11 -2.34 21.39
CA GLY A 102 3.83 -2.17 20.73
C GLY A 102 3.38 -3.41 19.97
N ARG A 103 2.16 -3.33 19.43
CA ARG A 103 1.56 -4.38 18.60
C ARG A 103 1.02 -3.78 17.31
N ALA A 104 1.35 -4.40 16.18
CA ALA A 104 0.87 -4.01 14.87
C ALA A 104 -0.24 -4.95 14.39
N PHE A 105 -1.33 -4.40 13.85
CA PHE A 105 -2.26 -5.17 13.02
C PHE A 105 -1.87 -5.00 11.56
N VAL A 106 -1.92 -6.08 10.80
CA VAL A 106 -1.65 -6.07 9.37
C VAL A 106 -2.88 -6.60 8.64
N VAL A 107 -3.31 -5.90 7.60
CA VAL A 107 -4.31 -6.38 6.63
C VAL A 107 -3.60 -6.53 5.30
N SER A 108 -3.60 -7.74 4.75
CA SER A 108 -2.87 -8.08 3.52
C SER A 108 -3.82 -8.33 2.35
N TYR A 109 -3.38 -7.94 1.15
CA TYR A 109 -4.03 -8.15 -0.13
C TYR A 109 -3.01 -8.80 -1.08
N ASP A 110 -3.15 -10.10 -1.29
CA ASP A 110 -2.26 -10.95 -2.12
C ASP A 110 -2.71 -11.08 -3.58
N PHE A 111 -3.93 -10.62 -3.91
CA PHE A 111 -4.49 -10.67 -5.27
C PHE A 111 -4.65 -12.09 -5.85
N GLU A 112 -4.79 -13.11 -5.02
CA GLU A 112 -5.00 -14.50 -5.46
C GLU A 112 -6.44 -14.77 -5.90
N GLU A 113 -7.38 -14.18 -5.16
CA GLU A 113 -8.83 -14.35 -5.36
C GLU A 113 -9.43 -13.20 -6.16
N TRP A 114 -10.22 -13.57 -7.17
CA TRP A 114 -10.84 -12.63 -8.11
C TRP A 114 -12.32 -12.98 -8.32
N ASP A 115 -13.18 -11.99 -8.11
CA ASP A 115 -14.63 -12.13 -8.20
C ASP A 115 -15.15 -11.68 -9.58
N PRO A 116 -16.11 -12.41 -10.17
CA PRO A 116 -16.82 -11.93 -11.35
C PRO A 116 -17.78 -10.79 -10.99
N VAL A 117 -17.76 -9.74 -11.80
CA VAL A 117 -18.61 -8.55 -11.67
C VAL A 117 -19.33 -8.32 -12.99
N THR A 118 -20.66 -8.29 -12.95
CA THR A 118 -21.50 -7.94 -14.11
C THR A 118 -21.99 -6.51 -13.97
N HIS A 119 -21.74 -5.70 -14.98
CA HIS A 119 -22.19 -4.32 -15.03
C HIS A 119 -22.97 -4.05 -16.31
N LYS A 120 -24.04 -3.26 -16.21
CA LYS A 120 -24.85 -2.84 -17.35
C LYS A 120 -24.56 -1.38 -17.67
N PRO A 121 -24.04 -1.06 -18.87
CA PRO A 121 -23.77 0.31 -19.23
C PRO A 121 -25.05 1.09 -19.51
N MET A 122 -24.92 2.41 -19.53
CA MET A 122 -26.01 3.31 -19.93
C MET A 122 -26.54 3.01 -21.34
N LEU A 123 -25.66 2.61 -22.25
CA LEU A 123 -25.96 2.36 -23.66
C LEU A 123 -25.29 1.07 -24.16
N GLY A 124 -26.02 -0.04 -24.12
CA GLY A 124 -25.52 -1.33 -24.61
C GLY A 124 -26.05 -2.50 -23.80
N ASN A 125 -25.34 -3.63 -23.92
CA ASN A 125 -25.62 -4.84 -23.16
C ASN A 125 -24.69 -4.92 -21.95
N GLU A 126 -25.11 -5.66 -20.93
CA GLU A 126 -24.26 -5.97 -19.79
C GLU A 126 -23.02 -6.79 -20.20
N GLU A 127 -21.91 -6.53 -19.52
CA GLU A 127 -20.66 -7.27 -19.67
C GLU A 127 -20.15 -7.71 -18.29
N THR A 128 -19.44 -8.84 -18.26
CA THR A 128 -18.82 -9.38 -17.06
C THR A 128 -17.30 -9.31 -17.17
N PHE A 129 -16.65 -8.80 -16.12
CA PHE A 129 -15.21 -8.81 -15.93
C PHE A 129 -14.87 -9.35 -14.54
N THR A 130 -13.58 -9.54 -14.23
CA THR A 130 -13.13 -9.93 -12.89
C THR A 130 -12.44 -8.77 -12.17
N THR A 131 -12.56 -8.73 -10.85
CA THR A 131 -11.88 -7.76 -9.97
C THR A 131 -11.24 -8.52 -8.81
N PRO A 132 -10.10 -8.08 -8.24
CA PRO A 132 -9.60 -8.71 -7.03
C PRO A 132 -10.63 -8.61 -5.91
N THR A 133 -10.79 -9.66 -5.11
CA THR A 133 -11.77 -9.70 -4.04
C THR A 133 -11.60 -8.51 -3.09
N GLY A 134 -12.68 -7.75 -2.87
CA GLY A 134 -12.68 -6.56 -2.02
C GLY A 134 -12.16 -5.27 -2.67
N TRP A 135 -11.79 -5.30 -3.95
CA TRP A 135 -11.33 -4.14 -4.72
C TRP A 135 -12.30 -3.75 -5.83
N CYS A 136 -12.27 -2.46 -6.21
CA CYS A 136 -12.97 -1.92 -7.37
C CYS A 136 -11.95 -1.47 -8.43
N THR A 137 -12.36 -1.41 -9.69
CA THR A 137 -11.46 -1.11 -10.82
C THR A 137 -12.08 -0.16 -11.83
N SER A 138 -11.24 0.45 -12.69
CA SER A 138 -11.72 1.25 -13.82
C SER A 138 -12.32 0.41 -14.97
N ASN A 139 -12.42 -0.92 -14.85
CA ASN A 139 -13.08 -1.77 -15.85
C ASN A 139 -14.56 -1.41 -16.04
N TYR A 140 -15.23 -0.88 -15.02
CA TYR A 140 -16.57 -0.30 -15.16
C TYR A 140 -16.61 0.77 -16.25
N GLY A 141 -15.59 1.62 -16.35
CA GLY A 141 -15.47 2.64 -17.41
C GLY A 141 -15.37 2.04 -18.81
N ILE A 142 -14.72 0.87 -18.96
CA ILE A 142 -14.72 0.13 -20.24
C ILE A 142 -16.11 -0.38 -20.58
N VAL A 143 -16.83 -0.93 -19.59
CA VAL A 143 -18.21 -1.38 -19.80
C VAL A 143 -19.09 -0.20 -20.21
N GLU A 144 -18.95 0.97 -19.57
CA GLU A 144 -19.70 2.19 -19.89
C GLU A 144 -19.49 2.72 -21.31
N MET A 145 -18.39 2.37 -21.99
CA MET A 145 -18.24 2.65 -23.42
C MET A 145 -19.29 1.91 -24.27
N GLY A 146 -19.83 0.80 -23.76
CA GLY A 146 -21.02 0.12 -24.25
C GLY A 146 -21.02 -0.12 -25.75
N MET A 147 -22.08 0.30 -26.45
CA MET A 147 -22.21 0.11 -27.89
C MET A 147 -21.12 0.79 -28.74
N PHE A 148 -20.36 1.73 -28.18
CA PHE A 148 -19.28 2.43 -28.89
C PHE A 148 -17.95 1.65 -28.88
N LYS A 149 -17.77 0.70 -27.95
CA LYS A 149 -16.54 -0.07 -27.76
C LYS A 149 -15.98 -0.69 -29.06
N PRO A 150 -16.80 -1.32 -29.95
CA PRO A 150 -16.30 -1.84 -31.24
C PRO A 150 -15.80 -0.76 -32.20
N MET A 151 -16.47 0.40 -32.23
CA MET A 151 -16.07 1.54 -33.08
C MET A 151 -14.73 2.13 -32.65
N LEU A 152 -14.48 2.16 -31.34
CA LEU A 152 -13.21 2.61 -30.76
C LEU A 152 -12.10 1.57 -30.92
N GLY A 153 -12.44 0.31 -31.22
CA GLY A 153 -11.48 -0.79 -31.23
C GLY A 153 -10.88 -1.05 -29.85
N VAL A 154 -11.62 -0.73 -28.79
CA VAL A 154 -11.25 -1.06 -27.41
C VAL A 154 -11.64 -2.50 -27.15
N SER A 155 -10.65 -3.32 -26.78
CA SER A 155 -10.84 -4.73 -26.44
C SER A 155 -10.10 -5.06 -25.15
N GLY A 156 -10.65 -5.97 -24.36
CA GLY A 156 -10.07 -6.35 -23.07
C GLY A 156 -10.42 -5.37 -21.94
N TRP A 157 -9.65 -5.48 -20.86
CA TRP A 157 -9.89 -4.80 -19.58
C TRP A 157 -8.67 -3.98 -19.19
N LEU A 158 -8.90 -2.89 -18.47
CA LEU A 158 -7.83 -2.02 -17.97
C LEU A 158 -7.10 -2.66 -16.79
N VAL A 159 -7.83 -3.44 -15.99
CA VAL A 159 -7.29 -4.18 -14.85
C VAL A 159 -7.56 -5.66 -15.04
N THR A 160 -6.52 -6.49 -14.96
CA THR A 160 -6.61 -7.95 -15.08
C THR A 160 -5.77 -8.64 -14.03
N GLU A 161 -6.10 -9.90 -13.74
CA GLU A 161 -5.15 -10.79 -13.07
C GLU A 161 -3.97 -11.08 -14.01
N GLU A 162 -2.78 -11.27 -13.42
CA GLU A 162 -1.59 -11.78 -14.09
C GLU A 162 -1.06 -12.96 -13.29
N SER A 163 -0.72 -14.05 -13.97
CA SER A 163 -0.32 -15.32 -13.32
C SER A 163 1.11 -15.33 -12.78
N GLU A 164 1.93 -14.34 -13.14
CA GLU A 164 3.32 -14.21 -12.71
C GLU A 164 3.50 -12.94 -11.88
N GLY A 165 3.01 -13.00 -10.65
CA GLY A 165 3.18 -11.99 -9.60
C GLY A 165 4.57 -11.95 -8.99
N HIS A 166 4.74 -11.11 -7.98
CA HIS A 166 5.87 -11.20 -7.05
C HIS A 166 5.75 -12.49 -6.24
N ASN A 167 4.54 -12.82 -5.80
CA ASN A 167 4.21 -14.06 -5.14
C ASN A 167 2.84 -14.56 -5.62
N GLY A 168 2.82 -15.60 -6.47
CA GLY A 168 1.56 -16.11 -7.03
C GLY A 168 1.01 -15.21 -8.14
N LYS A 169 -0.25 -14.80 -8.03
CA LYS A 169 -0.92 -13.88 -8.96
C LYS A 169 -0.62 -12.42 -8.59
N SER A 170 -0.90 -11.51 -9.51
CA SER A 170 -0.87 -10.06 -9.23
C SER A 170 -1.96 -9.32 -9.99
N ALA A 171 -2.18 -8.05 -9.66
CA ALA A 171 -3.05 -7.17 -10.43
C ALA A 171 -2.23 -6.34 -11.43
N LEU A 172 -2.63 -6.34 -12.71
CA LEU A 172 -2.04 -5.52 -13.76
C LEU A 172 -3.02 -4.46 -14.25
N LEU A 173 -2.61 -3.20 -14.12
CA LEU A 173 -3.30 -2.01 -14.57
C LEU A 173 -2.65 -1.50 -15.86
N ARG A 174 -3.45 -1.19 -16.88
CA ARG A 174 -3.00 -0.72 -18.19
C ARG A 174 -3.66 0.59 -18.57
N THR A 175 -2.88 1.52 -19.10
CA THR A 175 -3.40 2.71 -19.80
C THR A 175 -3.59 2.40 -21.27
N ILE A 176 -4.73 2.78 -21.84
CA ILE A 176 -5.07 2.53 -23.25
C ILE A 176 -5.37 3.84 -23.98
N ASN A 177 -5.27 3.78 -25.31
CA ASN A 177 -5.85 4.76 -26.20
C ASN A 177 -7.27 4.32 -26.58
N SER A 178 -8.28 4.91 -25.95
CA SER A 178 -9.70 4.71 -26.24
C SER A 178 -10.20 5.58 -27.41
N LYS A 179 -9.29 6.28 -28.10
CA LYS A 179 -9.47 7.10 -29.32
C LYS A 179 -10.36 8.33 -29.19
N GLY A 180 -11.12 8.43 -28.11
CA GLY A 180 -12.03 9.53 -27.85
C GLY A 180 -13.26 9.51 -28.76
N GLY A 181 -14.28 10.29 -28.40
CA GLY A 181 -15.42 10.54 -29.28
C GLY A 181 -16.73 10.86 -28.57
N VAL A 182 -17.82 10.81 -29.35
CA VAL A 182 -19.20 11.05 -28.89
C VAL A 182 -19.34 12.40 -28.17
N GLY A 183 -18.69 13.44 -28.71
CA GLY A 183 -18.79 14.81 -28.21
C GLY A 183 -18.21 15.00 -26.82
N GLY A 184 -17.02 14.45 -26.54
CA GLY A 184 -16.37 14.56 -25.23
C GLY A 184 -16.76 13.49 -24.20
N LEU A 185 -17.72 12.61 -24.50
CA LEU A 185 -18.19 11.60 -23.55
C LEU A 185 -17.12 10.53 -23.27
N ILE A 186 -16.33 10.18 -24.28
CA ILE A 186 -15.26 9.19 -24.18
C ILE A 186 -13.92 9.93 -24.28
N PRO A 187 -13.04 9.82 -23.26
CA PRO A 187 -11.72 10.42 -23.34
C PRO A 187 -10.83 9.69 -24.35
N THR A 188 -9.78 10.32 -24.86
CA THR A 188 -8.81 9.66 -25.75
C THR A 188 -7.92 8.67 -25.01
N ILE A 189 -7.54 9.02 -23.77
CA ILE A 189 -6.70 8.20 -22.91
C ILE A 189 -7.55 7.72 -21.75
N THR A 190 -7.47 6.43 -21.44
CA THR A 190 -8.17 5.84 -20.30
C THR A 190 -7.19 5.00 -19.50
N THR A 191 -7.05 5.34 -18.22
CA THR A 191 -6.05 4.76 -17.33
C THR A 191 -6.61 3.59 -16.52
N GLY A 192 -5.82 2.54 -16.38
CA GLY A 192 -6.09 1.45 -15.46
C GLY A 192 -5.94 1.94 -14.02
N SER A 193 -7.00 1.77 -13.23
CA SER A 193 -7.05 2.13 -11.81
C SER A 193 -7.62 0.97 -10.99
N LEU A 194 -7.00 0.67 -9.87
CA LEU A 194 -7.41 -0.33 -8.88
C LEU A 194 -7.52 0.37 -7.53
N PHE A 195 -8.65 0.24 -6.84
CA PHE A 195 -8.87 1.03 -5.63
C PHE A 195 -9.79 0.36 -4.61
N LEU A 196 -9.56 0.68 -3.34
CA LEU A 196 -10.53 0.42 -2.27
C LEU A 196 -11.68 1.42 -2.38
N GLY A 197 -12.90 0.92 -2.48
CA GLY A 197 -14.09 1.74 -2.66
C GLY A 197 -15.11 1.06 -3.57
N THR A 198 -15.92 1.85 -4.26
CA THR A 198 -16.98 1.37 -5.15
C THR A 198 -17.10 2.22 -6.41
N TRP A 199 -17.94 1.79 -7.34
CA TRP A 199 -18.23 2.50 -8.59
C TRP A 199 -19.70 2.87 -8.66
N SER A 200 -19.98 4.10 -9.07
CA SER A 200 -21.34 4.58 -9.35
C SER A 200 -21.30 5.52 -10.54
N THR A 201 -21.76 5.05 -11.70
CA THR A 201 -21.65 5.76 -12.97
C THR A 201 -22.24 7.16 -12.91
N ASN A 202 -21.40 8.16 -13.20
CA ASN A 202 -21.81 9.54 -13.42
C ASN A 202 -21.37 9.98 -14.83
N ALA A 203 -22.29 9.92 -15.79
CA ALA A 203 -22.02 10.29 -17.17
C ALA A 203 -21.74 11.80 -17.37
N GLY A 204 -22.19 12.65 -16.44
CA GLY A 204 -21.93 14.10 -16.49
C GLY A 204 -20.56 14.49 -15.93
N ASN A 205 -19.96 13.61 -15.13
CA ASN A 205 -18.64 13.81 -14.54
C ASN A 205 -18.01 12.45 -14.24
N THR A 206 -17.20 11.95 -15.19
CA THR A 206 -16.64 10.60 -15.13
C THR A 206 -15.71 10.40 -13.93
N LEU A 207 -15.00 11.45 -13.49
CA LEU A 207 -14.15 11.41 -12.29
C LEU A 207 -14.95 11.24 -10.99
N ASN A 208 -16.22 11.62 -11.00
CA ASN A 208 -17.15 11.32 -9.91
C ASN A 208 -17.61 9.85 -9.95
N SER A 209 -17.36 9.08 -11.01
CA SER A 209 -17.82 7.67 -11.04
C SER A 209 -17.07 6.78 -10.06
N THR A 210 -15.80 7.09 -9.80
CA THR A 210 -14.99 6.42 -8.79
C THR A 210 -15.32 6.94 -7.40
N LYS A 211 -15.76 6.06 -6.51
CA LYS A 211 -16.05 6.37 -5.10
C LYS A 211 -14.97 5.74 -4.25
N PHE A 212 -14.00 6.53 -3.82
CA PHE A 212 -12.81 6.03 -3.14
C PHE A 212 -13.04 5.90 -1.64
N GLY A 213 -12.67 4.75 -1.07
CA GLY A 213 -12.58 4.53 0.37
C GLY A 213 -13.66 3.60 0.92
N ASN A 214 -13.22 2.52 1.55
CA ASN A 214 -14.11 1.64 2.31
C ASN A 214 -14.35 2.20 3.71
N GLN A 215 -15.47 1.81 4.34
CA GLN A 215 -15.70 2.08 5.76
C GLN A 215 -14.48 1.63 6.58
N PHE A 216 -13.94 2.55 7.39
CA PHE A 216 -12.78 2.26 8.22
C PHE A 216 -13.19 1.64 9.56
N ASN A 217 -12.52 0.54 9.95
CA ASN A 217 -12.73 -0.09 11.24
C ASN A 217 -11.71 0.45 12.27
N ASN A 218 -12.15 1.43 13.06
CA ASN A 218 -11.33 2.05 14.10
C ASN A 218 -10.73 1.06 15.11
N SER A 219 -11.33 -0.11 15.31
CA SER A 219 -10.78 -1.12 16.25
C SER A 219 -9.44 -1.72 15.82
N LEU A 220 -9.07 -1.58 14.53
CA LEU A 220 -7.76 -1.95 13.98
C LEU A 220 -6.64 -1.03 14.50
N GLY A 221 -6.99 0.19 14.92
CA GLY A 221 -6.05 1.24 15.32
C GLY A 221 -5.77 2.23 14.18
N ARG A 222 -4.82 3.13 14.42
CA ARG A 222 -4.38 4.17 13.49
C ARG A 222 -3.60 3.53 12.33
N PRO A 223 -3.97 3.72 11.04
CA PRO A 223 -3.13 3.31 9.93
C PRO A 223 -1.86 4.16 9.89
N VAL A 224 -0.70 3.52 9.81
CA VAL A 224 0.61 4.19 9.84
C VAL A 224 1.41 4.00 8.58
N ALA A 225 1.23 2.89 7.87
CA ALA A 225 1.92 2.63 6.62
C ALA A 225 1.14 1.69 5.71
N VAL A 226 1.36 1.82 4.41
CA VAL A 226 1.01 0.83 3.39
C VAL A 226 2.29 0.37 2.71
N LYS A 227 2.50 -0.93 2.59
CA LYS A 227 3.62 -1.54 1.88
C LYS A 227 3.13 -2.44 0.78
N GLY A 228 4.03 -2.84 -0.10
CA GLY A 228 3.77 -3.88 -1.09
C GLY A 228 4.82 -3.87 -2.18
N TRP A 229 4.54 -4.59 -3.26
CA TRP A 229 5.43 -4.74 -4.39
C TRP A 229 4.81 -4.16 -5.65
N TYR A 230 5.66 -3.60 -6.51
CA TYR A 230 5.24 -3.09 -7.81
C TYR A 230 6.29 -3.34 -8.89
N LYS A 231 5.82 -3.40 -10.13
CA LYS A 231 6.63 -3.35 -11.35
C LYS A 231 5.98 -2.31 -12.27
N TYR A 232 6.77 -1.56 -13.02
CA TYR A 232 6.23 -0.54 -13.93
C TYR A 232 6.99 -0.46 -15.25
N GLU A 233 6.22 -0.35 -16.33
CA GLU A 233 6.69 -0.05 -17.68
C GLU A 233 5.90 1.13 -18.23
N SER A 234 6.59 2.15 -18.72
CA SER A 234 5.95 3.33 -19.31
C SER A 234 5.58 3.05 -20.78
N GLY A 235 4.43 3.56 -21.22
CA GLY A 235 4.08 3.61 -22.64
C GLY A 235 5.00 4.56 -23.40
N LYS A 236 5.13 4.37 -24.71
CA LYS A 236 6.11 5.11 -25.51
C LYS A 236 5.81 6.62 -25.57
N ASP A 237 4.63 6.98 -26.04
CA ASP A 237 4.27 8.37 -26.34
C ASP A 237 3.34 8.91 -25.24
N PHE A 238 3.72 10.02 -24.61
CA PHE A 238 2.89 10.67 -23.59
C PHE A 238 1.85 11.59 -24.24
N TYR A 239 0.58 11.37 -23.93
CA TYR A 239 -0.54 12.16 -24.45
C TYR A 239 -1.05 13.14 -23.39
N THR A 240 -1.38 14.35 -23.83
CA THR A 240 -2.09 15.37 -23.05
C THR A 240 -3.35 15.81 -23.79
N CYS A 241 -4.39 16.14 -23.02
CA CYS A 241 -5.61 16.77 -23.52
C CYS A 241 -5.58 18.27 -23.20
N GLU A 242 -6.15 19.09 -24.09
CA GLU A 242 -6.50 20.47 -23.75
C GLU A 242 -7.57 20.47 -22.64
N SER A 243 -7.58 21.51 -21.79
CA SER A 243 -8.22 21.47 -20.45
C SER A 243 -9.74 21.20 -20.42
N ASP A 244 -10.41 21.21 -21.57
CA ASP A 244 -11.85 20.97 -21.72
C ASP A 244 -12.22 19.90 -22.77
N ALA A 245 -11.27 19.46 -23.61
CA ALA A 245 -11.51 18.50 -24.70
C ALA A 245 -10.80 17.17 -24.43
N THR A 246 -11.37 16.37 -23.53
CA THR A 246 -10.80 15.08 -23.11
C THR A 246 -10.83 14.02 -24.21
N ASP A 247 -11.67 14.20 -25.23
CA ASP A 247 -11.79 13.37 -26.42
C ASP A 247 -10.76 13.69 -27.51
N LYS A 248 -9.87 14.66 -27.26
CA LYS A 248 -8.78 15.05 -28.16
C LYS A 248 -7.48 15.15 -27.39
N ALA A 249 -6.65 14.11 -27.49
CA ALA A 249 -5.30 14.13 -26.96
C ALA A 249 -4.24 14.29 -28.06
N THR A 250 -3.15 14.98 -27.73
CA THR A 250 -1.96 15.13 -28.57
C THR A 250 -0.72 14.63 -27.84
N ILE A 251 0.26 14.14 -28.61
CA ILE A 251 1.55 13.72 -28.06
C ILE A 251 2.31 14.97 -27.57
N ASP A 252 2.70 14.96 -26.30
CA ASP A 252 3.59 15.96 -25.72
C ASP A 252 5.05 15.53 -25.89
N VAL A 253 5.61 15.90 -27.04
CA VAL A 253 7.02 15.61 -27.37
C VAL A 253 8.02 16.25 -26.41
N SER A 254 7.62 17.26 -25.63
CA SER A 254 8.51 17.95 -24.69
C SER A 254 8.84 17.10 -23.46
N LYS A 255 7.96 16.15 -23.11
CA LYS A 255 8.19 15.19 -22.02
C LYS A 255 9.18 14.08 -22.41
N GLY A 256 9.38 13.84 -23.71
CA GLY A 256 10.19 12.74 -24.22
C GLY A 256 9.44 11.40 -24.25
N GLU A 257 10.08 10.37 -24.80
CA GLU A 257 9.53 9.01 -24.83
C GLU A 257 9.60 8.37 -23.43
N TYR A 258 8.64 7.48 -23.12
CA TYR A 258 8.60 6.73 -21.86
C TYR A 258 8.52 7.60 -20.59
N ALA A 259 7.88 8.77 -20.73
CA ALA A 259 7.80 9.78 -19.68
C ALA A 259 6.61 9.60 -18.71
N ASP A 260 5.69 8.68 -19.00
CA ASP A 260 4.57 8.40 -18.11
C ASP A 260 5.04 7.74 -16.82
N GLN A 261 4.29 7.99 -15.75
CA GLN A 261 4.59 7.55 -14.39
C GLN A 261 3.39 6.86 -13.80
N TYR A 262 3.60 5.92 -12.87
CA TYR A 262 2.51 5.39 -12.05
C TYR A 262 2.24 6.29 -10.84
N SER A 263 1.11 6.03 -10.17
CA SER A 263 0.87 6.54 -8.82
C SER A 263 0.19 5.49 -7.93
N ILE A 264 0.65 5.35 -6.70
CA ILE A 264 -0.04 4.63 -5.62
C ILE A 264 -0.25 5.64 -4.50
N LYS A 265 -1.51 5.97 -4.22
CA LYS A 265 -1.90 6.98 -3.22
C LYS A 265 -2.81 6.38 -2.19
N VAL A 266 -2.63 6.82 -0.95
CA VAL A 266 -3.36 6.34 0.22
C VAL A 266 -3.93 7.55 0.96
N SER A 267 -5.16 7.43 1.45
CA SER A 267 -5.76 8.46 2.30
C SER A 267 -6.72 7.87 3.33
N LEU A 268 -6.68 8.44 4.53
CA LEU A 268 -7.70 8.31 5.56
C LEU A 268 -8.44 9.64 5.64
N TYR A 269 -9.76 9.63 5.54
CA TYR A 269 -10.56 10.85 5.57
C TYR A 269 -11.81 10.70 6.43
N THR A 270 -12.23 11.79 7.05
CA THR A 270 -13.40 11.83 7.93
C THR A 270 -14.70 11.78 7.13
N THR A 271 -15.70 11.17 7.74
CA THR A 271 -17.09 11.20 7.28
C THR A 271 -18.03 11.25 8.47
N GLU A 272 -19.24 11.78 8.28
CA GLU A 272 -20.28 11.80 9.32
C GLU A 272 -21.15 10.53 9.28
N GLU A 273 -21.22 9.89 8.11
CA GLU A 273 -22.07 8.73 7.84
C GLU A 273 -21.46 7.79 6.79
N TYR A 274 -22.08 6.63 6.58
CA TYR A 274 -21.71 5.72 5.50
C TYR A 274 -22.89 5.65 4.53
N ASP A 275 -22.90 6.55 3.55
CA ASP A 275 -23.99 6.65 2.57
C ASP A 275 -23.70 5.73 1.38
N GLU A 276 -24.13 4.47 1.50
CA GLU A 276 -23.95 3.44 0.47
C GLU A 276 -25.03 3.48 -0.64
N THR A 277 -25.94 4.47 -0.61
CA THR A 277 -27.02 4.60 -1.61
C THR A 277 -26.86 5.85 -2.46
N GLY A 278 -26.65 6.99 -1.82
CA GLY A 278 -26.40 8.27 -2.49
C GLY A 278 -24.93 8.52 -2.79
N PHE A 279 -24.02 7.81 -2.11
CA PHE A 279 -22.57 7.97 -2.22
C PHE A 279 -22.07 9.40 -1.95
N SER A 280 -22.86 10.20 -1.22
CA SER A 280 -22.59 11.62 -0.99
C SER A 280 -21.38 11.86 -0.10
N ASP A 281 -21.04 10.86 0.72
CA ASP A 281 -19.95 10.94 1.68
C ASP A 281 -18.60 10.46 1.11
N TYR A 282 -18.58 9.89 -0.09
CA TYR A 282 -17.35 9.42 -0.73
C TYR A 282 -16.54 10.57 -1.33
N LEU A 283 -15.20 10.50 -1.22
CA LEU A 283 -14.30 11.26 -2.09
C LEU A 283 -14.10 10.55 -3.43
N THR A 284 -13.72 11.30 -4.45
CA THR A 284 -13.68 10.85 -5.84
C THR A 284 -12.37 11.26 -6.53
N GLY A 285 -12.28 11.01 -7.84
CA GLY A 285 -11.15 11.44 -8.67
C GLY A 285 -11.24 12.90 -9.11
N GLU A 286 -12.30 13.61 -8.73
CA GLU A 286 -12.48 15.02 -9.07
C GLU A 286 -11.41 15.88 -8.42
N SER A 287 -11.17 17.08 -8.98
CA SER A 287 -10.28 18.07 -8.37
C SER A 287 -10.91 18.77 -7.16
N GLY A 288 -10.09 19.45 -6.37
CA GLY A 288 -10.57 20.31 -5.29
C GLY A 288 -10.99 19.51 -4.06
N ASP A 289 -12.09 19.91 -3.43
CA ASP A 289 -12.49 19.36 -2.12
C ASP A 289 -13.20 18.01 -2.21
N ASN A 290 -13.59 17.58 -3.41
CA ASN A 290 -14.12 16.24 -3.66
C ASN A 290 -13.01 15.20 -3.86
N ASN A 291 -11.75 15.61 -4.01
CA ASN A 291 -10.65 14.71 -4.31
C ASN A 291 -10.24 13.86 -3.10
N PHE A 292 -10.04 12.56 -3.29
CA PHE A 292 -9.64 11.65 -2.19
C PHE A 292 -8.30 11.96 -1.53
N TYR A 293 -7.43 12.72 -2.19
CA TYR A 293 -6.08 13.03 -1.74
C TYR A 293 -5.90 14.49 -1.31
N THR A 294 -6.74 15.42 -1.80
CA THR A 294 -6.61 16.86 -1.53
C THR A 294 -7.78 17.49 -0.76
N SER A 295 -8.87 16.75 -0.52
CA SER A 295 -9.99 17.24 0.28
C SER A 295 -9.57 17.68 1.68
N SER A 296 -10.24 18.68 2.23
CA SER A 296 -10.09 19.11 3.61
C SER A 296 -10.54 18.05 4.62
N ARG A 297 -11.27 17.01 4.19
CA ARG A 297 -11.64 15.87 5.04
C ARG A 297 -10.51 14.86 5.21
N VAL A 298 -9.45 14.93 4.41
CA VAL A 298 -8.30 14.02 4.51
C VAL A 298 -7.50 14.37 5.75
N VAL A 299 -7.45 13.44 6.70
CA VAL A 299 -6.70 13.58 7.96
C VAL A 299 -5.34 12.90 7.90
N ALA A 300 -5.16 11.94 7.00
CA ALA A 300 -3.86 11.33 6.76
C ALA A 300 -3.71 10.89 5.32
N LYS A 301 -2.52 11.03 4.76
CA LYS A 301 -2.23 10.59 3.39
C LYS A 301 -0.77 10.29 3.16
N GLY A 302 -0.51 9.58 2.08
CA GLY A 302 0.83 9.34 1.56
C GLY A 302 0.74 8.76 0.16
N GLY A 303 1.84 8.79 -0.57
CA GLY A 303 1.88 8.16 -1.88
C GLY A 303 3.29 7.95 -2.39
N VAL A 304 3.39 7.09 -3.39
CA VAL A 304 4.60 6.89 -4.19
C VAL A 304 4.22 7.02 -5.66
N GLU A 305 5.10 7.67 -6.40
CA GLU A 305 4.99 7.88 -7.83
C GLU A 305 6.35 7.59 -8.43
N GLY A 306 6.41 7.10 -9.67
CA GLY A 306 7.67 6.71 -10.26
C GLY A 306 7.56 6.30 -11.72
N GLY A 307 8.71 6.00 -12.32
CA GLY A 307 8.84 5.51 -13.69
C GLY A 307 9.26 4.04 -13.73
N SER A 308 9.95 3.67 -14.82
CA SER A 308 10.37 2.28 -15.10
C SER A 308 11.02 1.60 -13.90
N THR A 309 10.68 0.32 -13.71
CA THR A 309 11.39 -0.58 -12.79
C THR A 309 12.35 -1.52 -13.50
N ASP A 310 12.54 -1.34 -14.81
CA ASP A 310 13.39 -2.18 -15.68
C ASP A 310 13.02 -3.67 -15.58
N GLY A 311 11.71 -3.93 -15.53
CA GLY A 311 11.14 -5.27 -15.45
C GLY A 311 11.27 -5.94 -14.09
N GLN A 312 11.85 -5.28 -13.08
CA GLN A 312 12.03 -5.84 -11.74
C GLN A 312 10.88 -5.45 -10.80
N TRP A 313 10.54 -6.37 -9.90
CA TRP A 313 9.70 -6.06 -8.75
C TRP A 313 10.49 -5.21 -7.75
N LYS A 314 9.87 -4.14 -7.26
CA LYS A 314 10.42 -3.25 -6.23
C LYS A 314 9.43 -3.16 -5.08
N GLU A 315 9.96 -3.18 -3.86
CA GLU A 315 9.17 -2.88 -2.67
C GLU A 315 8.86 -1.38 -2.61
N PHE A 316 7.68 -1.02 -2.14
CA PHE A 316 7.35 0.34 -1.73
C PHE A 316 6.89 0.36 -0.27
N THR A 317 7.12 1.48 0.40
CA THR A 317 6.54 1.79 1.70
C THR A 317 6.03 3.22 1.66
N ILE A 318 4.74 3.40 1.93
CA ILE A 318 4.05 4.68 2.04
C ILE A 318 3.75 4.90 3.52
N THR A 319 4.43 5.83 4.16
CA THR A 319 4.05 6.31 5.50
C THR A 319 2.88 7.28 5.38
N LEU A 320 1.88 7.13 6.25
CA LEU A 320 0.76 8.07 6.31
C LEU A 320 1.15 9.28 7.15
N ASP A 321 1.21 10.44 6.51
CA ASP A 321 1.38 11.73 7.17
C ASP A 321 0.02 12.28 7.61
N TYR A 322 -0.10 12.57 8.91
CA TYR A 322 -1.32 13.14 9.52
C TYR A 322 -1.24 14.67 9.65
N GLY A 323 -0.09 15.29 9.39
CA GLY A 323 0.15 16.68 9.76
C GLY A 323 -0.19 16.92 11.23
N ASP A 324 -1.10 17.88 11.47
CA ASP A 324 -1.58 18.24 12.81
C ASP A 324 -2.82 17.45 13.26
N ALA A 325 -3.36 16.56 12.42
CA ALA A 325 -4.55 15.80 12.76
C ALA A 325 -4.26 14.68 13.77
N GLU A 326 -5.14 14.52 14.76
CA GLU A 326 -5.11 13.38 15.67
C GLU A 326 -6.10 12.31 15.22
N PHE A 327 -5.72 11.05 15.39
CA PHE A 327 -6.61 9.93 15.14
C PHE A 327 -7.59 9.76 16.31
N ASP A 328 -8.86 10.09 16.10
CA ASP A 328 -9.94 9.86 17.08
C ASP A 328 -10.65 8.52 16.83
N ILE A 329 -10.66 7.63 17.82
CA ILE A 329 -11.33 6.33 17.79
C ILE A 329 -12.86 6.42 17.65
N ASN A 330 -13.47 7.56 17.96
CA ASN A 330 -14.92 7.76 17.88
C ASN A 330 -15.37 8.41 16.56
N GLN A 331 -14.44 9.00 15.82
CA GLN A 331 -14.69 9.61 14.51
C GLN A 331 -14.86 8.52 13.45
N LYS A 332 -15.84 8.64 12.56
CA LYS A 332 -15.94 7.74 11.41
C LYS A 332 -14.97 8.18 10.32
N TYR A 333 -14.35 7.19 9.67
CA TYR A 333 -13.45 7.44 8.55
C TYR A 333 -13.77 6.50 7.39
N ARG A 334 -13.30 6.88 6.21
CA ARG A 334 -13.06 5.97 5.10
C ARG A 334 -11.56 5.88 4.81
N PHE A 335 -11.14 4.69 4.40
CA PHE A 335 -9.75 4.42 4.06
C PHE A 335 -9.65 3.99 2.60
N ALA A 336 -8.83 4.72 1.84
CA ALA A 336 -8.65 4.54 0.41
C ALA A 336 -7.20 4.20 0.08
N ILE A 337 -7.02 3.19 -0.78
CA ILE A 337 -5.79 2.96 -1.55
C ILE A 337 -6.20 3.06 -3.02
N VAL A 338 -5.46 3.82 -3.81
CA VAL A 338 -5.69 4.02 -5.24
C VAL A 338 -4.38 3.81 -6.00
N CYS A 339 -4.33 2.77 -6.81
CA CYS A 339 -3.25 2.48 -7.74
C CYS A 339 -3.66 2.92 -9.14
N SER A 340 -2.76 3.60 -9.86
CA SER A 340 -3.00 4.10 -11.22
C SER A 340 -1.79 3.85 -12.12
N SER A 341 -2.04 3.34 -13.32
CA SER A 341 -1.02 3.09 -14.36
C SER A 341 -0.53 4.37 -15.06
N SER A 342 -1.24 5.48 -14.89
CA SER A 342 -0.79 6.82 -15.29
C SER A 342 -1.10 7.83 -14.19
N LYS A 343 -0.08 8.52 -13.70
CA LYS A 343 -0.14 9.46 -12.58
C LYS A 343 -1.10 10.62 -12.82
N GLU A 344 -1.18 11.09 -14.06
CA GLU A 344 -2.04 12.20 -14.48
C GLU A 344 -3.30 11.70 -15.22
N GLY A 345 -3.69 10.43 -14.99
CA GLY A 345 -4.84 9.80 -15.63
C GLY A 345 -6.19 10.45 -15.27
N ASP A 346 -6.27 11.13 -14.13
CA ASP A 346 -7.41 11.97 -13.73
C ASP A 346 -7.60 13.19 -14.63
N LYS A 347 -6.55 13.63 -15.33
CA LYS A 347 -6.60 14.64 -16.40
C LYS A 347 -6.79 14.04 -17.78
N PHE A 348 -6.97 12.71 -17.86
CA PHE A 348 -6.92 11.95 -19.11
C PHE A 348 -5.57 12.09 -19.84
N TRP A 349 -4.49 12.27 -19.07
CA TRP A 349 -3.12 12.33 -19.59
C TRP A 349 -2.38 11.04 -19.24
N GLY A 350 -1.51 10.60 -20.13
CA GLY A 350 -0.74 9.38 -19.93
C GLY A 350 -0.24 8.80 -21.23
N ALA A 351 0.52 7.71 -21.14
CA ALA A 351 0.99 6.98 -22.29
C ALA A 351 0.21 5.66 -22.44
N PRO A 352 -0.46 5.42 -23.57
CA PRO A 352 -0.99 4.10 -23.91
C PRO A 352 0.10 3.03 -23.80
N GLU A 353 -0.27 1.85 -23.33
CA GLU A 353 0.61 0.73 -22.98
C GLU A 353 1.47 0.92 -21.71
N SER A 354 1.28 2.01 -20.95
CA SER A 354 1.79 2.07 -19.57
C SER A 354 1.16 0.95 -18.74
N LYS A 355 1.99 0.23 -18.00
CA LYS A 355 1.63 -0.96 -17.22
C LYS A 355 2.16 -0.83 -15.79
N LEU A 356 1.24 -0.93 -14.83
CA LEU A 356 1.57 -1.05 -13.41
C LEU A 356 1.10 -2.42 -12.92
N TRP A 357 2.04 -3.23 -12.45
CA TRP A 357 1.72 -4.41 -11.65
C TRP A 357 1.82 -4.05 -10.17
N VAL A 358 0.87 -4.52 -9.38
CA VAL A 358 0.92 -4.43 -7.91
C VAL A 358 0.65 -5.79 -7.30
N ASP A 359 1.33 -6.06 -6.19
CA ASP A 359 1.23 -7.33 -5.49
C ASP A 359 1.53 -7.18 -3.98
N ASP A 360 1.09 -8.14 -3.18
CA ASP A 360 1.35 -8.26 -1.73
C ASP A 360 1.17 -6.93 -0.96
N ILE A 361 0.03 -6.24 -1.16
CA ILE A 361 -0.22 -4.95 -0.48
C ILE A 361 -0.59 -5.20 0.98
N GLU A 362 0.11 -4.56 1.91
CA GLU A 362 -0.13 -4.65 3.34
C GLU A 362 -0.43 -3.29 3.94
N VAL A 363 -1.49 -3.21 4.76
CA VAL A 363 -1.81 -2.02 5.56
C VAL A 363 -1.47 -2.29 7.02
N ILE A 364 -0.62 -1.44 7.58
CA ILE A 364 -0.12 -1.55 8.94
C ILE A 364 -0.87 -0.56 9.82
N TYR A 365 -1.47 -1.08 10.89
CA TYR A 365 -2.18 -0.30 11.91
C TYR A 365 -1.49 -0.43 13.26
N LYS A 366 -1.48 0.67 14.04
CA LYS A 366 -0.96 0.73 15.40
C LYS A 366 -2.01 1.27 16.36
N LYS A 367 -2.06 0.71 17.56
CA LYS A 367 -2.95 1.16 18.64
C LYS A 367 -2.33 2.24 19.50
#